data_AF-A0A3S3E1D1-F1
#
_entry.id   AF-A0A3S3E1D1-F1
#
_cell.length_a   1.000
_cell.length_b   1.000
_cell.length_c   1.000
_cell.angle_alpha   90.00
_cell.angle_beta   90.00
_cell.angle_gamma   90.00
#
_symmetry.space_group_name_H-M   'P 1'
#
loop_
_entity.id
_entity.type
_entity.pdbx_description
1 polymer ?
#
loop_
_entity_poly.entity_id
_entity_poly.type
_entity_poly.pdbx_seq_one_letter_code
_entity_poly.pdbx_strand_id
1 'polypeptide(L)'
;MAIGIDIGGTNLRAARISGTGEILDRISEKSAPDPELVLSRIGEMVRRLDAPEVAAIGIGVPGRVDAQLGAVLSGGYVNLASVSLAQRLESLADKPVVIDNDCNMALIAEMALGAARGHESIVMFTIGTGIGGAVVHDRRMVRGKGTAGQLGHITVDMSGEACVCGRRGCVETASSGTALGRHIARAGLGRDVSVDQLFARDAGGDALARGILEAWAGPLRAAIDTTVAMFAPDLVLLGGGLGLAAHRALARAPALAPWYQCPVEPAQLGDDAGVIGAGLQALATKAVAPVSLPSARLNPGRRAVPARRAVPSRRAVLVNGIPASGKSTVSCGIAERMGWPLLALDTIKNPFLEVLGGGDREFNRTLGRASYQAIWSVVGEAPAGTIFVVDAWFGFQPRQVLEDHLRRAGVEQTAEIWCHAPGEVLAERYRARLDQRPAGHPGAAYIPELIELAKRAEPLRRGPLFDVDTTKPIAFDAITQWLQATIAADT
;
A
#
# COMPACT_ATOMS: atom_id res chain seq x y z
N MET A 1 -24.12 8.04 9.19
CA MET A 1 -23.06 9.07 9.27
C MET A 1 -21.70 8.38 9.29
N ALA A 2 -20.60 9.08 9.09
CA ALA A 2 -19.24 8.53 9.24
C ALA A 2 -18.33 9.53 9.94
N ILE A 3 -17.19 9.08 10.45
CA ILE A 3 -16.12 9.98 10.89
C ILE A 3 -15.08 10.05 9.78
N GLY A 4 -14.81 11.23 9.26
CA GLY A 4 -13.73 11.48 8.31
C GLY A 4 -12.53 12.09 9.02
N ILE A 5 -11.34 11.56 8.75
CA ILE A 5 -10.09 11.96 9.39
C ILE A 5 -9.10 12.37 8.31
N ASP A 6 -8.45 13.51 8.49
CA ASP A 6 -7.39 14.02 7.63
C ASP A 6 -6.11 14.19 8.45
N ILE A 7 -5.06 13.46 8.07
CA ILE A 7 -3.77 13.47 8.75
C ILE A 7 -2.85 14.44 8.00
N GLY A 8 -2.77 15.68 8.46
CA GLY A 8 -1.80 16.64 7.97
C GLY A 8 -0.44 16.52 8.65
N GLY A 9 0.59 17.10 8.03
CA GLY A 9 1.92 17.23 8.66
C GLY A 9 1.91 18.11 9.91
N THR A 10 1.00 19.08 10.00
CA THR A 10 0.92 20.02 11.14
C THR A 10 -0.28 19.74 12.05
N ASN A 11 -1.42 19.34 11.48
CA ASN A 11 -2.68 19.17 12.21
C ASN A 11 -3.33 17.83 11.85
N LEU A 12 -3.95 17.21 12.85
CA LEU A 12 -4.89 16.12 12.69
C LEU A 12 -6.29 16.72 12.74
N ARG A 13 -7.12 16.44 11.74
CA ARG A 13 -8.49 16.93 11.68
C ARG A 13 -9.42 15.72 11.63
N ALA A 14 -10.50 15.75 12.40
CA ALA A 14 -11.59 14.80 12.24
C ALA A 14 -12.93 15.51 12.30
N ALA A 15 -13.89 14.96 11.57
CA ALA A 15 -15.24 15.48 11.55
C ALA A 15 -16.25 14.35 11.46
N ARG A 16 -17.42 14.52 12.09
CA ARG A 16 -18.57 13.66 11.87
C ARG A 16 -19.31 14.18 10.62
N ILE A 17 -19.39 13.34 9.60
CA ILE A 17 -19.89 13.65 8.26
C ILE A 17 -21.25 12.97 8.03
N SER A 18 -22.21 13.73 7.50
CA SER A 18 -23.53 13.22 7.11
C SER A 18 -23.48 12.36 5.83
N GLY A 19 -24.60 11.75 5.46
CA GLY A 19 -24.72 11.01 4.20
C GLY A 19 -24.54 11.87 2.93
N THR A 20 -24.76 13.18 3.06
CA THR A 20 -24.64 14.16 1.98
C THR A 20 -23.29 14.89 2.01
N GLY A 21 -22.40 14.57 2.95
CA GLY A 21 -21.08 15.20 3.09
C GLY A 21 -21.05 16.47 3.95
N GLU A 22 -22.14 16.79 4.66
CA GLU A 22 -22.19 17.89 5.61
C GLU A 22 -21.36 17.60 6.87
N ILE A 23 -20.61 18.58 7.37
CA ILE A 23 -19.87 18.51 8.63
C ILE A 23 -20.83 18.82 9.78
N LEU A 24 -21.11 17.82 10.62
CA LEU A 24 -22.01 17.95 11.78
C LEU A 24 -21.27 18.33 13.07
N ASP A 25 -20.01 17.93 13.17
CA ASP A 25 -19.14 18.22 14.31
C ASP A 25 -17.68 18.06 13.87
N ARG A 26 -16.75 18.81 14.47
CA ARG A 26 -15.34 18.80 14.10
C ARG A 26 -14.39 18.99 15.27
N ILE A 27 -13.26 18.29 15.20
CA ILE A 27 -12.15 18.39 16.15
C ILE A 27 -10.86 18.55 15.36
N SER A 28 -9.96 19.39 15.87
CA SER A 28 -8.61 19.51 15.36
C SER A 28 -7.61 19.42 16.50
N GLU A 29 -6.53 18.69 16.26
CA GLU A 29 -5.39 18.59 17.17
C GLU A 29 -4.09 18.83 16.41
N LYS A 30 -3.02 19.14 17.14
CA LYS A 30 -1.68 19.19 16.53
C LYS A 30 -1.22 17.78 16.17
N SER A 31 -0.55 17.65 15.04
CA SER A 31 0.14 16.41 14.66
C SER A 31 1.40 16.21 15.51
N ALA A 32 2.01 15.02 15.43
CA ALA A 32 3.25 14.69 16.12
C ALA A 32 4.12 13.76 15.25
N PRO A 33 5.45 13.77 15.40
CA PRO A 33 6.33 12.83 14.70
C PRO A 33 6.16 11.38 15.16
N ASP A 34 5.76 11.16 16.42
CA ASP A 34 5.57 9.83 17.01
C ASP A 34 4.26 9.16 16.50
N PRO A 35 4.36 8.03 15.76
CA PRO A 35 3.20 7.34 15.21
C PRO A 35 2.20 6.83 16.25
N GLU A 36 2.66 6.39 17.43
CA GLU A 36 1.78 5.88 18.48
C GLU A 36 1.03 7.02 19.18
N LEU A 37 1.68 8.17 19.37
CA LEU A 37 1.01 9.39 19.85
C LEU A 37 -0.05 9.89 18.87
N VAL A 38 0.25 9.85 17.56
CA VAL A 38 -0.74 10.20 16.52
C VAL A 38 -1.93 9.24 16.57
N LEU A 39 -1.69 7.92 16.65
CA LEU A 39 -2.77 6.93 16.80
C LEU A 39 -3.63 7.19 18.04
N SER A 40 -3.00 7.48 19.18
CA SER A 40 -3.69 7.77 20.44
C SER A 40 -4.62 9.00 20.31
N ARG A 41 -4.11 10.09 19.73
CA ARG A 41 -4.90 11.32 19.45
C ARG A 41 -6.05 11.04 18.50
N ILE A 42 -5.81 10.28 17.43
CA ILE A 42 -6.86 9.88 16.50
C ILE A 42 -7.94 9.06 17.23
N GLY A 43 -7.54 8.10 18.07
CA GLY A 43 -8.48 7.31 18.87
C GLY A 43 -9.33 8.16 19.82
N GLU A 44 -8.75 9.20 20.42
CA GLU A 44 -9.48 10.16 21.25
C GLU A 44 -10.46 11.02 20.44
N MET A 45 -10.03 11.55 19.30
CA MET A 45 -10.88 12.30 18.38
C MET A 45 -12.06 11.44 17.89
N VAL A 46 -11.81 10.18 17.53
CA VAL A 46 -12.85 9.22 17.14
C VAL A 46 -13.84 9.03 18.27
N ARG A 47 -13.38 8.73 19.49
CA ARG A 47 -14.26 8.51 20.65
C ARG A 47 -15.15 9.71 20.95
N ARG A 48 -14.64 10.93 20.77
CA ARG A 48 -15.39 12.18 21.01
C ARG A 48 -16.41 12.47 19.92
N LEU A 49 -16.11 12.11 18.67
CA LEU A 49 -17.01 12.29 17.53
C LEU A 49 -17.99 11.12 17.36
N ASP A 50 -17.79 10.02 18.09
CA ASP A 50 -18.60 8.84 17.92
C ASP A 50 -20.04 9.03 18.40
N ALA A 51 -20.97 8.42 17.67
CA ALA A 51 -22.39 8.44 17.96
C ALA A 51 -23.05 7.16 17.40
N PRO A 52 -24.24 6.77 17.89
CA PRO A 52 -24.96 5.57 17.40
C PRO A 52 -25.16 5.55 15.88
N GLU A 53 -25.31 6.71 15.24
CA GLU A 53 -25.55 6.87 13.81
C GLU A 53 -24.25 6.84 12.97
N VAL A 54 -23.08 6.85 13.62
CA VAL A 54 -21.78 6.72 12.95
C VAL A 54 -21.56 5.27 12.57
N ALA A 55 -21.40 5.06 11.28
CA ALA A 55 -21.49 3.76 10.64
C ALA A 55 -20.12 3.19 10.21
N ALA A 56 -19.13 4.06 10.01
CA ALA A 56 -17.78 3.76 9.52
C ALA A 56 -16.85 4.95 9.77
N ILE A 57 -15.54 4.72 9.62
CA ILE A 57 -14.48 5.73 9.73
C ILE A 57 -13.68 5.73 8.43
N GLY A 58 -13.35 6.91 7.91
CA GLY A 58 -12.45 7.07 6.78
C GLY A 58 -11.26 7.94 7.14
N ILE A 59 -10.10 7.65 6.56
CA ILE A 59 -8.85 8.31 6.89
C ILE A 59 -8.09 8.66 5.61
N GLY A 60 -7.80 9.95 5.41
CA GLY A 60 -6.83 10.46 4.46
C GLY A 60 -5.45 10.52 5.10
N VAL A 61 -4.46 9.87 4.47
CA VAL A 61 -3.09 9.77 4.97
C VAL A 61 -2.12 10.35 3.95
N PRO A 62 -1.13 11.13 4.37
CA PRO A 62 -0.14 11.70 3.47
C PRO A 62 0.86 10.62 3.06
N GLY A 63 1.30 10.68 1.80
CA GLY A 63 2.22 9.72 1.22
C GLY A 63 1.54 8.53 0.55
N ARG A 64 2.29 7.45 0.33
CA ARG A 64 1.83 6.27 -0.41
C ARG A 64 0.97 5.39 0.47
N VAL A 65 -0.24 5.11 0.02
CA VAL A 65 -1.21 4.23 0.69
C VAL A 65 -1.65 3.16 -0.30
N ASP A 66 -1.72 1.92 0.15
CA ASP A 66 -2.46 0.87 -0.54
C ASP A 66 -3.85 0.76 0.07
N ALA A 67 -4.82 1.41 -0.59
CA ALA A 67 -6.20 1.45 -0.13
C ALA A 67 -6.88 0.07 -0.14
N GLN A 68 -6.42 -0.87 -0.97
CA GLN A 68 -6.97 -2.24 -0.99
C GLN A 68 -6.50 -3.05 0.21
N LEU A 69 -5.26 -2.84 0.64
CA LEU A 69 -4.69 -3.48 1.82
C LEU A 69 -4.95 -2.71 3.12
N GLY A 70 -5.48 -1.49 3.05
CA GLY A 70 -5.64 -0.59 4.20
C GLY A 70 -4.30 -0.22 4.85
N ALA A 71 -3.22 -0.18 4.06
CA ALA A 71 -1.84 -0.08 4.56
C ALA A 71 -1.15 1.21 4.08
N VAL A 72 -0.47 1.89 5.01
CA VAL A 72 0.41 3.01 4.68
C VAL A 72 1.77 2.44 4.26
N LEU A 73 2.21 2.72 3.03
CA LEU A 73 3.44 2.16 2.45
C LEU A 73 4.66 3.05 2.63
N SER A 74 4.47 4.35 2.82
CA SER A 74 5.57 5.27 3.10
C SER A 74 5.12 6.35 4.08
N GLY A 75 5.93 6.61 5.10
CA GLY A 75 5.75 7.77 5.95
C GLY A 75 6.03 9.07 5.22
N GLY A 76 5.08 10.01 5.22
CA GLY A 76 5.38 11.43 5.04
C GLY A 76 6.06 11.99 6.29
N TYR A 77 5.69 13.20 6.71
CA TYR A 77 6.17 13.80 7.97
C TYR A 77 5.85 12.93 9.20
N VAL A 78 4.76 12.16 9.16
CA VAL A 78 4.40 11.14 10.16
C VAL A 78 4.61 9.75 9.54
N ASN A 79 5.50 8.94 10.11
CA ASN A 79 5.76 7.60 9.60
C ASN A 79 4.78 6.57 10.14
N LEU A 80 3.58 6.52 9.55
CA LEU A 80 2.53 5.57 9.92
C LEU A 80 2.71 4.19 9.27
N ALA A 81 3.76 3.97 8.46
CA ALA A 81 3.97 2.69 7.76
C ALA A 81 4.33 1.53 8.70
N SER A 82 4.82 1.84 9.91
CA SER A 82 5.11 0.85 10.96
C SER A 82 3.88 0.45 11.79
N VAL A 83 2.73 1.09 11.58
CA VAL A 83 1.53 0.91 12.39
C VAL A 83 0.39 0.36 11.52
N SER A 84 -0.27 -0.71 11.99
CA SER A 84 -1.54 -1.19 11.40
C SER A 84 -2.70 -0.25 11.73
N LEU A 85 -2.66 0.98 11.18
CA LEU A 85 -3.56 2.08 11.54
C LEU A 85 -5.05 1.69 11.42
N ALA A 86 -5.45 1.07 10.31
CA ALA A 86 -6.83 0.63 10.09
C ALA A 86 -7.27 -0.34 11.18
N GLN A 87 -6.57 -1.47 11.31
CA GLN A 87 -6.90 -2.56 12.24
C GLN A 87 -6.95 -2.11 13.71
N ARG A 88 -6.03 -1.23 14.11
CA ARG A 88 -6.04 -0.69 15.47
C ARG A 88 -7.24 0.23 15.71
N LEU A 89 -7.60 1.09 14.76
CA LEU A 89 -8.78 1.93 14.90
C LEU A 89 -10.09 1.15 14.80
N GLU A 90 -10.14 0.11 13.97
CA GLU A 90 -11.28 -0.83 13.93
C GLU A 90 -11.48 -1.49 15.30
N SER A 91 -10.37 -1.95 15.91
CA SER A 91 -10.41 -2.57 17.24
C SER A 91 -10.81 -1.59 18.35
N LEU A 92 -10.42 -0.31 18.23
CA LEU A 92 -10.72 0.74 19.21
C LEU A 92 -12.16 1.26 19.09
N ALA A 93 -12.71 1.31 17.88
CA ALA A 93 -14.00 1.96 17.59
C ALA A 93 -15.14 0.97 17.32
N ASP A 94 -14.84 -0.32 17.14
CA ASP A 94 -15.79 -1.36 16.70
C ASP A 94 -16.54 -0.97 15.40
N LYS A 95 -15.82 -0.33 14.48
CA LYS A 95 -16.36 0.22 13.23
C LYS A 95 -15.41 -0.03 12.07
N PRO A 96 -15.92 -0.29 10.85
CA PRO A 96 -15.07 -0.44 9.67
C PRO A 96 -14.24 0.82 9.42
N VAL A 97 -12.96 0.65 9.09
CA VAL A 97 -12.05 1.76 8.77
C VAL A 97 -11.57 1.64 7.33
N VAL A 98 -11.70 2.71 6.56
CA VAL A 98 -11.09 2.84 5.24
C VAL A 98 -9.94 3.83 5.27
N ILE A 99 -8.87 3.52 4.56
CA ILE A 99 -7.69 4.40 4.48
C ILE A 99 -7.36 4.63 3.01
N ASP A 100 -7.04 5.87 2.68
CA ASP A 100 -6.55 6.25 1.36
C ASP A 100 -5.55 7.39 1.48
N ASN A 101 -4.93 7.74 0.36
CA ASN A 101 -4.18 8.97 0.22
C ASN A 101 -5.09 10.20 0.43
N ASP A 102 -4.57 11.20 1.14
CA ASP A 102 -5.21 12.49 1.41
C ASP A 102 -5.73 13.21 0.16
N CYS A 103 -4.97 13.21 -0.93
CA CYS A 103 -5.36 13.85 -2.19
C CYS A 103 -6.53 13.12 -2.86
N ASN A 104 -6.57 11.79 -2.77
CA ASN A 104 -7.71 11.01 -3.25
C ASN A 104 -8.98 11.37 -2.48
N MET A 105 -8.89 11.50 -1.15
CA MET A 105 -10.02 11.93 -0.33
C MET A 105 -10.47 13.35 -0.70
N ALA A 106 -9.54 14.29 -0.84
CA ALA A 106 -9.88 15.64 -1.26
C ALA A 106 -10.61 15.67 -2.63
N LEU A 107 -10.16 14.88 -3.60
CA LEU A 107 -10.81 14.79 -4.91
C LEU A 107 -12.21 14.16 -4.81
N ILE A 108 -12.41 13.14 -3.96
CA ILE A 108 -13.74 12.55 -3.70
C ILE A 108 -14.71 13.62 -3.17
N ALA A 109 -14.24 14.49 -2.27
CA ALA A 109 -15.05 15.58 -1.74
C ALA A 109 -15.42 16.59 -2.84
N GLU A 110 -14.44 17.01 -3.64
CA GLU A 110 -14.64 17.98 -4.73
C GLU A 110 -15.59 17.44 -5.81
N MET A 111 -15.55 16.14 -6.10
CA MET A 111 -16.50 15.50 -7.02
C MET A 111 -17.93 15.45 -6.46
N ALA A 112 -18.07 15.31 -5.13
CA ALA A 112 -19.36 15.22 -4.48
C ALA A 112 -20.02 16.61 -4.30
N LEU A 113 -19.25 17.59 -3.83
CA LEU A 113 -19.76 18.87 -3.32
C LEU A 113 -19.09 20.11 -3.90
N GLY A 114 -17.96 19.97 -4.59
CA GLY A 114 -17.12 21.08 -4.99
C GLY A 114 -17.04 21.31 -6.50
N ALA A 115 -15.87 21.79 -6.93
CA ALA A 115 -15.62 22.25 -8.30
C ALA A 115 -15.64 21.12 -9.34
N ALA A 116 -15.41 19.87 -8.93
CA ALA A 116 -15.37 18.72 -9.84
C ALA A 116 -16.75 18.04 -10.03
N ARG A 117 -17.84 18.61 -9.48
CA ARG A 117 -19.17 18.03 -9.58
C ARG A 117 -19.66 17.96 -11.03
N GLY A 118 -20.05 16.76 -11.46
CA GLY A 118 -20.56 16.52 -12.80
C GLY A 118 -19.50 16.14 -13.84
N HIS A 119 -18.21 16.24 -13.50
CA HIS A 119 -17.12 15.75 -14.32
C HIS A 119 -16.86 14.26 -14.07
N GLU A 120 -16.32 13.55 -15.06
CA GLU A 120 -16.08 12.10 -14.98
C GLU A 120 -14.60 11.75 -14.98
N SER A 121 -13.77 12.54 -15.65
CA SER A 121 -12.32 12.42 -15.66
C SER A 121 -11.68 13.70 -15.13
N ILE A 122 -11.02 13.63 -13.98
CA ILE A 122 -10.44 14.78 -13.28
C ILE A 122 -9.02 14.46 -12.86
N VAL A 123 -8.11 15.40 -13.08
CA VAL A 123 -6.77 15.38 -12.48
C VAL A 123 -6.71 16.47 -11.42
N MET A 124 -6.34 16.14 -10.20
CA MET A 124 -6.18 17.11 -9.12
C MET A 124 -4.73 17.19 -8.68
N PHE A 125 -4.19 18.41 -8.60
CA PHE A 125 -2.95 18.71 -7.90
C PHE A 125 -3.28 19.37 -6.57
N THR A 126 -2.67 18.89 -5.48
CA THR A 126 -2.79 19.53 -4.16
C THR A 126 -1.50 20.29 -3.86
N ILE A 127 -1.57 21.61 -3.74
CA ILE A 127 -0.42 22.48 -3.51
C ILE A 127 -0.45 22.97 -2.07
N GLY A 128 0.57 22.58 -1.30
CA GLY A 128 0.78 23.01 0.08
C GLY A 128 2.28 23.07 0.37
N THR A 129 2.73 22.51 1.49
CA THR A 129 4.17 22.36 1.77
C THR A 129 4.88 21.58 0.65
N GLY A 130 4.24 20.52 0.14
CA GLY A 130 4.65 19.75 -1.03
C GLY A 130 3.62 19.84 -2.16
N ILE A 131 3.73 18.94 -3.15
CA ILE A 131 2.71 18.73 -4.18
C ILE A 131 2.25 17.27 -4.14
N GLY A 132 0.96 17.06 -3.88
CA GLY A 132 0.31 15.78 -4.03
C GLY A 132 -0.53 15.72 -5.31
N GLY A 133 -1.21 14.60 -5.53
CA GLY A 133 -2.13 14.49 -6.63
C GLY A 133 -3.09 13.33 -6.54
N ALA A 134 -4.17 13.43 -7.31
CA ALA A 134 -5.18 12.40 -7.45
C ALA A 134 -5.70 12.41 -8.88
N VAL A 135 -6.13 11.26 -9.38
CA VAL A 135 -6.68 11.13 -10.73
C VAL A 135 -7.93 10.27 -10.67
N VAL A 136 -8.99 10.77 -11.27
CA VAL A 136 -10.22 10.03 -11.54
C VAL A 136 -10.36 9.92 -13.06
N HIS A 137 -10.69 8.73 -13.54
CA HIS A 137 -10.99 8.46 -14.94
C HIS A 137 -12.23 7.59 -15.02
N ASP A 138 -13.19 7.96 -15.86
CA ASP A 138 -14.51 7.30 -15.96
C ASP A 138 -15.19 7.13 -14.59
N ARG A 139 -15.17 8.18 -13.77
CA ARG A 139 -15.73 8.24 -12.41
C ARG A 139 -15.09 7.27 -11.42
N ARG A 140 -13.94 6.68 -11.76
CA ARG A 140 -13.19 5.74 -10.91
C ARG A 140 -11.84 6.33 -10.53
N MET A 141 -11.51 6.24 -9.25
CA MET A 141 -10.18 6.63 -8.76
C MET A 141 -9.11 5.74 -9.40
N VAL A 142 -8.12 6.37 -10.02
CA VAL A 142 -6.97 5.69 -10.62
C VAL A 142 -5.98 5.37 -9.51
N ARG A 143 -5.88 4.08 -9.15
CA ARG A 143 -4.96 3.59 -8.11
C ARG A 143 -3.74 2.87 -8.65
N GLY A 144 -3.77 2.42 -9.91
CA GLY A 144 -2.70 1.61 -10.51
C GLY A 144 -2.41 0.36 -9.68
N LYS A 145 -1.12 0.07 -9.42
CA LYS A 145 -0.67 -0.99 -8.50
C LYS A 145 -0.77 -0.60 -7.01
N GLY A 146 -1.72 0.26 -6.65
CA GLY A 146 -1.97 0.73 -5.29
C GLY A 146 -1.63 2.20 -5.05
N THR A 147 -0.59 2.75 -5.70
CA THR A 147 -0.04 4.09 -5.38
C THR A 147 0.02 5.06 -6.56
N ALA A 148 -0.89 4.97 -7.53
CA ALA A 148 -0.97 5.99 -8.59
C ALA A 148 -1.36 7.37 -8.02
N GLY A 149 -1.18 8.43 -8.81
CA GLY A 149 -1.51 9.81 -8.40
C GLY A 149 -0.35 10.59 -7.75
N GLN A 150 0.89 10.09 -7.80
CA GLN A 150 2.08 10.80 -7.27
C GLN A 150 2.54 11.96 -8.19
N LEU A 151 1.63 12.89 -8.49
CA LEU A 151 1.81 13.93 -9.52
C LEU A 151 2.89 14.97 -9.15
N GLY A 152 3.17 15.17 -7.86
CA GLY A 152 4.27 16.01 -7.41
C GLY A 152 5.66 15.54 -7.85
N HIS A 153 5.78 14.27 -8.27
CA HIS A 153 7.03 13.66 -8.72
C HIS A 153 7.17 13.59 -10.25
N ILE A 154 6.30 14.27 -11.00
CA ILE A 154 6.49 14.51 -12.43
C ILE A 154 7.75 15.36 -12.63
N THR A 155 8.70 14.88 -13.44
CA THR A 155 9.95 15.60 -13.72
C THR A 155 9.68 16.70 -14.74
N VAL A 156 10.00 17.93 -14.36
CA VAL A 156 9.81 19.15 -15.17
C VAL A 156 11.15 19.80 -15.55
N ASP A 157 12.23 19.42 -14.87
CA ASP A 157 13.60 19.82 -15.19
C ASP A 157 14.58 18.68 -14.90
N MET A 158 15.12 18.02 -15.91
CA MET A 158 16.09 16.92 -15.70
C MET A 158 17.37 17.36 -14.97
N SER A 159 17.68 18.66 -15.02
CA SER A 159 18.83 19.27 -14.34
C SER A 159 18.50 19.88 -12.97
N GLY A 160 17.23 19.84 -12.56
CA GLY A 160 16.71 20.51 -11.38
C GLY A 160 17.13 19.93 -10.02
N GLU A 161 16.52 20.42 -8.95
CA GLU A 161 16.89 20.07 -7.57
C GLU A 161 16.66 18.57 -7.25
N ALA A 162 17.43 18.05 -6.29
CA ALA A 162 17.19 16.69 -5.78
C ALA A 162 15.83 16.62 -5.07
N CYS A 163 15.06 15.57 -5.35
CA CYS A 163 13.77 15.30 -4.73
C CYS A 163 13.90 14.14 -3.73
N VAL A 164 13.07 14.17 -2.69
CA VAL A 164 13.01 13.12 -1.67
C VAL A 164 12.60 11.75 -2.24
N CYS A 165 11.99 11.71 -3.42
CA CYS A 165 11.68 10.47 -4.13
C CYS A 165 12.90 9.78 -4.78
N GLY A 166 14.09 10.40 -4.70
CA GLY A 166 15.35 9.90 -5.28
C GLY A 166 15.63 10.39 -6.70
N ARG A 167 14.71 11.12 -7.33
CA ARG A 167 14.89 11.73 -8.66
C ARG A 167 15.35 13.19 -8.55
N ARG A 168 15.53 13.85 -9.70
CA ARG A 168 15.83 15.29 -9.81
C ARG A 168 14.75 16.03 -10.60
N GLY A 169 14.53 17.28 -10.22
CA GLY A 169 13.61 18.26 -10.82
C GLY A 169 12.17 17.80 -10.95
N CYS A 170 11.66 17.14 -9.91
CA CYS A 170 10.23 16.93 -9.73
C CYS A 170 9.52 18.28 -9.56
N VAL A 171 8.30 18.43 -10.08
CA VAL A 171 7.50 19.67 -9.96
C VAL A 171 7.34 20.15 -8.52
N GLU A 172 7.24 19.25 -7.54
CA GLU A 172 7.24 19.60 -6.11
C GLU A 172 8.45 20.46 -5.70
N THR A 173 9.62 20.22 -6.29
CA THR A 173 10.85 20.96 -5.97
C THR A 173 10.86 22.38 -6.53
N ALA A 174 9.98 22.70 -7.47
CA ALA A 174 9.94 24.01 -8.13
C ALA A 174 8.64 24.79 -7.85
N SER A 175 7.53 24.09 -7.58
CA SER A 175 6.19 24.67 -7.53
C SER A 175 5.40 24.38 -6.24
N SER A 176 6.00 23.74 -5.23
CA SER A 176 5.37 23.63 -3.90
C SER A 176 5.45 24.95 -3.12
N GLY A 177 4.78 25.05 -1.98
CA GLY A 177 4.94 26.17 -1.05
C GLY A 177 6.36 26.26 -0.48
N THR A 178 7.02 25.12 -0.24
CA THR A 178 8.44 25.12 0.16
C THR A 178 9.32 25.67 -0.97
N ALA A 179 9.00 25.35 -2.24
CA ALA A 179 9.70 25.90 -3.40
C ALA A 179 9.45 27.40 -3.56
N LEU A 180 8.23 27.88 -3.36
CA LEU A 180 7.90 29.31 -3.37
C LEU A 180 8.73 30.09 -2.34
N GLY A 181 8.83 29.59 -1.11
CA GLY A 181 9.68 30.18 -0.07
C GLY A 181 11.16 30.23 -0.48
N ARG A 182 11.67 29.22 -1.19
CA ARG A 182 13.03 29.24 -1.75
C ARG A 182 13.19 30.31 -2.84
N HIS A 183 12.23 30.45 -3.75
CA HIS A 183 12.27 31.49 -4.78
C HIS A 183 12.28 32.90 -4.17
N ILE A 184 11.44 33.15 -3.18
CA ILE A 184 11.40 34.41 -2.42
C ILE A 184 12.76 34.71 -1.78
N ALA A 185 13.32 33.73 -1.08
CA ALA A 185 14.61 33.89 -0.41
C ALA A 185 15.76 34.12 -1.39
N ARG A 186 15.79 33.41 -2.53
CA ARG A 186 16.80 33.58 -3.60
C ARG A 186 16.71 34.95 -4.27
N ALA A 187 15.52 35.52 -4.37
CA ALA A 187 15.29 36.86 -4.88
C ALA A 187 15.69 37.98 -3.88
N GLY A 188 16.14 37.63 -2.67
CA GLY A 188 16.54 38.60 -1.65
C GLY A 188 15.35 39.26 -0.94
N LEU A 189 14.13 38.73 -1.11
CA LEU A 189 12.97 39.16 -0.34
C LEU A 189 12.97 38.48 1.04
N GLY A 190 12.36 39.13 2.03
CA GLY A 190 12.21 38.56 3.37
C GLY A 190 11.44 37.23 3.34
N ARG A 191 11.82 36.27 4.18
CA ARG A 191 11.18 34.94 4.25
C ARG A 191 9.71 34.99 4.66
N ASP A 192 9.29 36.09 5.27
CA ASP A 192 7.92 36.31 5.75
C ASP A 192 7.00 36.90 4.67
N VAL A 193 7.52 37.14 3.45
CA VAL A 193 6.69 37.61 2.34
C VAL A 193 5.68 36.53 1.96
N SER A 194 4.40 36.85 2.06
CA SER A 194 3.33 35.94 1.69
C SER A 194 3.08 35.93 0.17
N VAL A 195 2.42 34.88 -0.32
CA VAL A 195 2.05 34.80 -1.74
C VAL A 195 1.09 35.92 -2.15
N ASP A 196 0.20 36.37 -1.27
CA ASP A 196 -0.69 37.50 -1.53
C ASP A 196 0.06 38.82 -1.63
N GLN A 197 1.10 39.00 -0.81
CA GLN A 197 1.99 40.15 -0.92
C GLN A 197 2.77 40.14 -2.24
N LEU A 198 3.22 38.97 -2.71
CA LEU A 198 3.82 38.85 -4.05
C LEU A 198 2.85 39.27 -5.16
N PHE A 199 1.60 38.80 -5.11
CA PHE A 199 0.58 39.22 -6.08
C PHE A 199 0.30 40.72 -6.04
N ALA A 200 0.22 41.31 -4.84
CA ALA A 200 0.02 42.76 -4.70
C ALA A 200 1.19 43.56 -5.31
N ARG A 201 2.43 43.08 -5.11
CA ARG A 201 3.64 43.70 -5.69
C ARG A 201 3.68 43.57 -7.21
N ASP A 202 3.37 42.39 -7.77
CA ASP A 202 3.30 42.20 -9.23
C ASP A 202 2.20 43.09 -9.86
N ALA A 203 1.04 43.20 -9.22
CA ALA A 203 -0.02 44.12 -9.65
C ALA A 203 0.42 45.59 -9.60
N GLY A 204 1.30 45.95 -8.66
CA GLY A 204 1.97 47.25 -8.58
C GLY A 204 3.13 47.45 -9.57
N GLY A 205 3.43 46.46 -10.42
CA GLY A 205 4.48 46.53 -11.44
C GLY A 205 5.86 46.02 -11.00
N ASP A 206 5.99 45.40 -9.83
CA ASP A 206 7.26 44.84 -9.34
C ASP A 206 7.72 43.64 -10.20
N ALA A 207 8.75 43.86 -11.02
CA ALA A 207 9.31 42.85 -11.90
C ALA A 207 9.94 41.67 -11.15
N LEU A 208 10.44 41.88 -9.93
CA LEU A 208 11.02 40.80 -9.12
C LEU A 208 9.91 39.86 -8.62
N ALA A 209 8.82 40.42 -8.11
CA ALA A 209 7.65 39.64 -7.68
C ALA A 209 7.06 38.84 -8.85
N ARG A 210 7.00 39.46 -10.04
CA ARG A 210 6.59 38.79 -11.28
C ARG A 210 7.47 37.59 -11.61
N GLY A 211 8.79 37.78 -11.62
CA GLY A 211 9.74 36.70 -11.94
C GLY A 211 9.65 35.53 -10.97
N ILE A 212 9.37 35.78 -9.69
CA ILE A 212 9.13 34.73 -8.69
C ILE A 212 7.86 33.94 -9.03
N LEU A 213 6.76 34.63 -9.35
CA LEU A 213 5.50 33.98 -9.70
C LEU A 213 5.61 33.17 -11.00
N GLU A 214 6.33 33.67 -12.00
CA GLU A 214 6.64 32.95 -13.25
C GLU A 214 7.47 31.69 -13.00
N ALA A 215 8.55 31.81 -12.20
CA ALA A 215 9.40 30.68 -11.83
C ALA A 215 8.66 29.60 -11.02
N TRP A 216 7.62 30.01 -10.27
CA TRP A 216 6.77 29.10 -9.51
C TRP A 216 5.69 28.44 -10.39
N ALA A 217 5.07 29.19 -11.31
CA ALA A 217 3.96 28.73 -12.15
C ALA A 217 4.40 27.92 -13.38
N GLY A 218 5.51 28.27 -14.02
CA GLY A 218 5.97 27.61 -15.26
C GLY A 218 6.17 26.10 -15.12
N PRO A 219 6.90 25.61 -14.10
CA PRO A 219 7.09 24.18 -13.89
C PRO A 219 5.76 23.46 -13.54
N LEU A 220 4.87 24.11 -12.78
CA LEU A 220 3.53 23.58 -12.51
C LEU A 220 2.74 23.42 -13.82
N ARG A 221 2.82 24.41 -14.71
CA ARG A 221 2.15 24.32 -16.02
C ARG A 221 2.65 23.15 -16.85
N ALA A 222 3.96 22.91 -16.89
CA ALA A 222 4.54 21.77 -17.60
C ALA A 222 4.02 20.42 -17.04
N ALA A 223 3.88 20.31 -15.71
CA ALA A 223 3.30 19.12 -15.09
C ALA A 223 1.81 18.95 -15.43
N ILE A 224 1.03 20.04 -15.42
CA ILE A 224 -0.38 20.03 -15.83
C ILE A 224 -0.50 19.56 -17.28
N ASP A 225 0.24 20.17 -18.21
CA ASP A 225 0.20 19.80 -19.63
C ASP A 225 0.57 18.33 -19.85
N THR A 226 1.54 17.81 -19.09
CA THR A 226 1.89 16.38 -19.08
C THR A 226 0.69 15.52 -18.68
N THR A 227 -0.02 15.87 -17.60
CA THR A 227 -1.20 15.09 -17.16
C THR A 227 -2.37 15.21 -18.13
N VAL A 228 -2.55 16.37 -18.78
CA VAL A 228 -3.57 16.55 -19.81
C VAL A 228 -3.28 15.66 -21.01
N ALA A 229 -2.03 15.57 -21.44
CA ALA A 229 -1.63 14.65 -22.52
C ALA A 229 -1.79 13.16 -22.14
N MET A 230 -1.64 12.82 -20.86
CA MET A 230 -1.75 11.43 -20.38
C MET A 230 -3.19 10.96 -20.19
N PHE A 231 -4.06 11.81 -19.65
CA PHE A 231 -5.39 11.42 -19.18
C PHE A 231 -6.54 12.04 -19.97
N ALA A 232 -6.28 13.10 -20.76
CA ALA A 232 -7.30 13.91 -21.43
C ALA A 232 -8.51 14.21 -20.51
N PRO A 233 -8.29 14.81 -19.32
CA PRO A 233 -9.36 14.99 -18.34
C PRO A 233 -10.36 16.07 -18.79
N ASP A 234 -11.57 16.01 -18.23
CA ASP A 234 -12.58 17.05 -18.37
C ASP A 234 -12.17 18.33 -17.64
N LEU A 235 -11.44 18.18 -16.53
CA LEU A 235 -11.04 19.25 -15.62
C LEU A 235 -9.70 18.93 -14.95
N VAL A 236 -8.83 19.94 -14.84
CA VAL A 236 -7.71 19.93 -13.91
C VAL A 236 -8.05 20.80 -12.71
N LEU A 237 -7.93 20.26 -11.50
CA LEU A 237 -8.25 20.95 -10.27
C LEU A 237 -7.01 21.27 -9.44
N LEU A 238 -6.89 22.49 -8.94
CA LEU A 238 -5.81 22.93 -8.06
C LEU A 238 -6.33 23.12 -6.63
N GLY A 239 -6.03 22.18 -5.76
CA GLY A 239 -6.40 22.19 -4.34
C GLY A 239 -5.23 22.42 -3.40
N GLY A 240 -5.45 22.18 -2.11
CA GLY A 240 -4.50 22.47 -1.05
C GLY A 240 -4.44 23.94 -0.67
N GLY A 241 -3.73 24.27 0.42
CA GLY A 241 -3.67 25.61 0.98
C GLY A 241 -3.13 26.70 0.05
N LEU A 242 -2.43 26.32 -1.02
CA LEU A 242 -1.92 27.23 -2.06
C LEU A 242 -2.59 27.01 -3.43
N GLY A 243 -3.64 26.19 -3.53
CA GLY A 243 -4.30 25.86 -4.79
C GLY A 243 -4.84 27.08 -5.54
N LEU A 244 -5.55 27.97 -4.83
CA LEU A 244 -6.07 29.22 -5.40
C LEU A 244 -4.94 30.17 -5.85
N ALA A 245 -3.86 30.26 -5.06
CA ALA A 245 -2.69 31.07 -5.41
C ALA A 245 -1.98 30.51 -6.64
N ALA A 246 -1.82 29.18 -6.73
CA ALA A 246 -1.23 28.51 -7.88
C ALA A 246 -2.08 28.74 -9.14
N HIS A 247 -3.40 28.61 -9.04
CA HIS A 247 -4.33 28.92 -10.13
C HIS A 247 -4.17 30.37 -10.63
N ARG A 248 -4.10 31.36 -9.72
CA ARG A 248 -3.85 32.76 -10.09
C ARG A 248 -2.49 32.93 -10.77
N ALA A 249 -1.45 32.25 -10.30
CA ALA A 249 -0.11 32.33 -10.88
C ALA A 249 -0.03 31.74 -12.29
N LEU A 250 -0.88 30.75 -12.63
CA LEU A 250 -0.95 30.18 -13.98
C LEU A 250 -1.36 31.19 -15.06
N ALA A 251 -1.94 32.33 -14.72
CA ALA A 251 -2.14 33.43 -15.67
C ALA A 251 -0.82 33.91 -16.31
N ARG A 252 0.32 33.61 -15.68
CA ARG A 252 1.67 33.91 -16.17
C ARG A 252 2.32 32.74 -16.93
N ALA A 253 1.70 31.57 -16.91
CA ALA A 253 2.19 30.35 -17.55
C ALA A 253 1.04 29.71 -18.37
N PRO A 254 0.66 30.30 -19.52
CA PRO A 254 -0.39 29.75 -20.37
C PRO A 254 0.01 28.38 -20.96
N ALA A 255 -0.96 27.69 -21.53
CA ALA A 255 -0.75 26.41 -22.22
C ALA A 255 0.37 26.50 -23.25
N LEU A 256 1.35 25.60 -23.15
CA LEU A 256 2.52 25.61 -24.05
C LEU A 256 2.16 25.18 -25.48
N ALA A 257 1.12 24.37 -25.65
CA ALA A 257 0.66 23.89 -26.96
C ALA A 257 -0.87 23.79 -27.04
N PRO A 258 -1.48 24.05 -28.21
CA PRO A 258 -2.94 23.99 -28.39
C PRO A 258 -3.48 22.57 -28.59
N TRP A 259 -2.61 21.56 -28.79
CA TRP A 259 -3.04 20.19 -29.13
C TRP A 259 -3.82 19.49 -28.02
N TYR A 260 -3.50 19.81 -26.75
CA TYR A 260 -4.17 19.23 -25.59
C TYR A 260 -4.43 20.35 -24.58
N GLN A 261 -5.67 20.80 -24.48
CA GLN A 261 -6.11 21.82 -23.52
C GLN A 261 -7.21 21.26 -22.64
N CYS A 262 -7.16 21.63 -21.37
CA CYS A 262 -8.16 21.29 -20.38
C CYS A 262 -8.38 22.52 -19.49
N PRO A 263 -9.62 22.84 -19.10
CA PRO A 263 -9.89 23.84 -18.08
C PRO A 263 -9.11 23.54 -16.79
N VAL A 264 -8.55 24.58 -16.18
CA VAL A 264 -7.88 24.49 -14.88
C VAL A 264 -8.65 25.37 -13.92
N GLU A 265 -9.15 24.80 -12.82
CA GLU A 265 -9.96 25.52 -11.83
C GLU A 265 -9.40 25.32 -10.42
N PRO A 266 -9.61 26.28 -9.49
CA PRO A 266 -9.30 26.08 -8.09
C PRO A 266 -10.34 25.18 -7.41
N ALA A 267 -9.88 24.36 -6.46
CA ALA A 267 -10.76 23.59 -5.58
C ALA A 267 -11.61 24.51 -4.69
N GLN A 268 -12.82 24.06 -4.32
CA GLN A 268 -13.80 24.89 -3.60
C GLN A 268 -13.88 24.60 -2.10
N LEU A 269 -13.59 23.37 -1.67
CA LEU A 269 -13.82 22.91 -0.30
C LEU A 269 -12.64 23.19 0.64
N GLY A 270 -11.50 23.64 0.10
CA GLY A 270 -10.33 24.06 0.87
C GLY A 270 -9.86 23.01 1.88
N ASP A 271 -9.64 23.44 3.12
CA ASP A 271 -9.13 22.61 4.21
C ASP A 271 -10.10 21.51 4.69
N ASP A 272 -11.38 21.60 4.32
CA ASP A 272 -12.40 20.64 4.73
C ASP A 272 -12.52 19.46 3.74
N ALA A 273 -11.92 19.56 2.54
CA ALA A 273 -11.99 18.54 1.51
C ALA A 273 -11.52 17.16 2.02
N GLY A 274 -10.43 17.11 2.78
CA GLY A 274 -9.87 15.86 3.30
C GLY A 274 -10.83 15.11 4.22
N VAL A 275 -11.41 15.79 5.21
CA VAL A 275 -12.34 15.18 6.17
C VAL A 275 -13.69 14.81 5.53
N ILE A 276 -14.21 15.65 4.64
CA ILE A 276 -15.46 15.36 3.91
C ILE A 276 -15.27 14.11 3.04
N GLY A 277 -14.19 14.09 2.26
CA GLY A 277 -13.89 13.00 1.34
C GLY A 277 -13.67 11.67 2.05
N ALA A 278 -12.94 11.70 3.16
CA ALA A 278 -12.73 10.55 4.02
C ALA A 278 -14.06 9.98 4.55
N GLY A 279 -14.96 10.85 5.05
CA GLY A 279 -16.29 10.43 5.52
C GLY A 279 -17.15 9.84 4.40
N LEU A 280 -17.20 10.47 3.24
CA LEU A 280 -17.96 9.99 2.08
C LEU A 280 -17.43 8.65 1.57
N GLN A 281 -16.11 8.48 1.49
CA GLN A 281 -15.49 7.22 1.08
C GLN A 281 -15.82 6.08 2.04
N ALA A 282 -15.84 6.34 3.35
CA ALA A 282 -16.23 5.35 4.36
C ALA A 282 -17.69 4.90 4.19
N LEU A 283 -18.59 5.85 3.89
CA LEU A 283 -20.01 5.55 3.64
C LEU A 283 -20.22 4.78 2.34
N ALA A 284 -19.52 5.14 1.27
CA ALA A 284 -19.61 4.46 -0.02
C ALA A 284 -19.12 3.00 0.08
N THR A 285 -18.06 2.76 0.86
CA THR A 285 -17.54 1.41 1.09
C THR A 285 -18.49 0.56 1.94
N LYS A 286 -19.26 1.16 2.87
CA LYS A 286 -20.30 0.45 3.64
C LYS A 286 -21.57 0.17 2.82
N ALA A 287 -21.93 1.05 1.89
CA ALA A 287 -23.01 0.80 0.93
C ALA A 287 -22.69 -0.40 0.01
N VAL A 288 -21.39 -0.70 -0.14
CA VAL A 288 -20.88 -1.97 -0.66
C VAL A 288 -20.50 -2.88 0.50
N ALA A 289 -21.48 -3.35 1.28
CA ALA A 289 -21.28 -4.62 2.01
C ALA A 289 -20.77 -5.65 0.99
N PRO A 290 -19.89 -6.61 1.36
CA PRO A 290 -19.43 -7.63 0.42
C PRO A 290 -20.67 -8.34 -0.12
N VAL A 291 -21.03 -8.02 -1.36
CA VAL A 291 -22.15 -8.65 -2.03
C VAL A 291 -21.72 -10.09 -2.24
N SER A 292 -22.27 -10.99 -1.43
CA SER A 292 -22.53 -12.35 -1.85
C SER A 292 -23.34 -12.25 -3.15
N LEU A 293 -22.71 -12.54 -4.29
CA LEU A 293 -23.33 -12.39 -5.61
C LEU A 293 -24.62 -13.22 -5.71
N PRO A 294 -25.82 -12.62 -5.84
CA PRO A 294 -26.99 -13.33 -6.31
C PRO A 294 -26.91 -13.43 -7.84
N SER A 295 -27.18 -14.62 -8.37
CA SER A 295 -27.21 -14.91 -9.80
C SER A 295 -28.14 -13.96 -10.56
N ALA A 296 -27.58 -13.06 -11.38
CA ALA A 296 -28.37 -12.20 -12.24
C ALA A 296 -28.99 -13.02 -13.39
N ARG A 297 -30.32 -13.17 -13.38
CA ARG A 297 -31.10 -13.52 -14.58
C ARG A 297 -31.11 -12.28 -15.49
N LEU A 298 -30.56 -12.40 -16.70
CA LEU A 298 -30.68 -11.40 -17.75
C LEU A 298 -31.59 -11.91 -18.88
N ASN A 299 -32.43 -10.99 -19.37
CA ASN A 299 -33.37 -11.13 -20.47
C ASN A 299 -32.72 -11.70 -21.76
N PRO A 300 -33.39 -12.61 -22.48
CA PRO A 300 -32.86 -13.21 -23.70
C PRO A 300 -33.15 -12.30 -24.90
N GLY A 301 -32.13 -11.61 -25.43
CA GLY A 301 -32.36 -10.80 -26.64
C GLY A 301 -31.16 -10.10 -27.28
N ARG A 302 -29.93 -10.21 -26.75
CA ARG A 302 -28.75 -9.66 -27.43
C ARG A 302 -27.64 -10.71 -27.53
N ARG A 303 -27.16 -10.87 -28.77
CA ARG A 303 -26.19 -11.87 -29.23
C ARG A 303 -24.97 -11.95 -28.30
N ALA A 304 -24.65 -13.18 -27.90
CA ALA A 304 -23.63 -13.51 -26.92
C ALA A 304 -22.20 -13.26 -27.44
N VAL A 305 -21.44 -12.49 -26.67
CA VAL A 305 -19.97 -12.47 -26.64
C VAL A 305 -19.52 -13.78 -25.97
N PRO A 306 -18.47 -14.48 -26.44
CA PRO A 306 -18.07 -15.76 -25.86
C PRO A 306 -17.66 -15.62 -24.39
N ALA A 307 -18.09 -16.59 -23.58
CA ALA A 307 -17.90 -16.63 -22.14
C ALA A 307 -16.43 -16.52 -21.73
N ARG A 308 -16.16 -15.71 -20.70
CA ARG A 308 -14.87 -15.70 -19.99
C ARG A 308 -14.56 -17.12 -19.50
N ARG A 309 -13.47 -17.69 -20.00
CA ARG A 309 -12.82 -18.88 -19.40
C ARG A 309 -12.55 -18.60 -17.92
N ALA A 310 -12.87 -19.54 -17.04
CA ALA A 310 -12.45 -19.51 -15.65
C ALA A 310 -10.92 -19.28 -15.59
N VAL A 311 -10.47 -18.29 -14.83
CA VAL A 311 -9.03 -18.08 -14.59
C VAL A 311 -8.58 -19.26 -13.71
N PRO A 312 -7.61 -20.09 -14.13
CA PRO A 312 -7.19 -21.21 -13.28
C PRO A 312 -6.52 -20.67 -11.99
N SER A 313 -6.89 -21.23 -10.84
CA SER A 313 -6.28 -20.84 -9.56
C SER A 313 -4.94 -21.56 -9.36
N ARG A 314 -4.03 -20.94 -8.60
CA ARG A 314 -2.75 -21.57 -8.22
C ARG A 314 -2.93 -22.38 -6.96
N ARG A 315 -2.06 -23.37 -6.77
CA ARG A 315 -2.14 -24.32 -5.66
C ARG A 315 -0.76 -24.47 -5.01
N ALA A 316 -0.72 -24.70 -3.71
CA ALA A 316 0.55 -24.88 -3.00
C ALA A 316 0.52 -26.03 -2.00
N VAL A 317 1.53 -26.88 -2.05
CA VAL A 317 1.85 -27.85 -1.01
C VAL A 317 2.78 -27.19 -0.01
N LEU A 318 2.29 -26.98 1.21
CA LEU A 318 3.03 -26.39 2.31
C LEU A 318 3.76 -27.49 3.08
N VAL A 319 5.06 -27.67 2.83
CA VAL A 319 5.89 -28.61 3.58
C VAL A 319 6.40 -27.90 4.82
N ASN A 320 5.70 -28.09 5.93
CA ASN A 320 5.87 -27.40 7.19
C ASN A 320 6.64 -28.26 8.19
N GLY A 321 7.49 -27.64 9.00
CA GLY A 321 8.24 -28.30 10.06
C GLY A 321 9.31 -27.39 10.63
N ILE A 322 9.62 -27.54 11.91
CA ILE A 322 10.68 -26.76 12.57
C ILE A 322 12.07 -27.12 12.02
N PRO A 323 13.13 -26.35 12.28
CA PRO A 323 14.48 -26.69 11.82
C PRO A 323 14.86 -28.13 12.20
N ALA A 324 15.58 -28.80 11.30
CA ALA A 324 16.01 -30.19 11.43
C ALA A 324 14.91 -31.29 11.38
N SER A 325 13.63 -30.92 11.20
CA SER A 325 12.50 -31.86 11.10
C SER A 325 12.49 -32.79 9.90
N GLY A 326 13.44 -32.72 8.97
CA GLY A 326 13.46 -33.54 7.76
C GLY A 326 12.58 -33.01 6.62
N LYS A 327 11.93 -31.85 6.79
CA LYS A 327 11.10 -31.18 5.77
C LYS A 327 11.74 -31.11 4.37
N SER A 328 13.04 -30.87 4.29
CA SER A 328 13.74 -30.72 3.00
C SER A 328 13.96 -32.04 2.27
N THR A 329 14.09 -33.15 2.99
CA THR A 329 14.06 -34.48 2.38
C THR A 329 12.68 -34.79 1.82
N VAL A 330 11.63 -34.45 2.58
CA VAL A 330 10.23 -34.66 2.17
C VAL A 330 9.87 -33.78 0.97
N SER A 331 10.19 -32.49 1.00
CA SER A 331 9.85 -31.53 -0.06
C SER A 331 10.57 -31.85 -1.38
N CYS A 332 11.86 -32.19 -1.34
CA CYS A 332 12.59 -32.67 -2.52
C CYS A 332 11.97 -33.95 -3.09
N GLY A 333 11.69 -34.95 -2.24
CA GLY A 333 11.13 -36.21 -2.71
C GLY A 333 9.71 -36.09 -3.28
N ILE A 334 8.90 -35.15 -2.79
CA ILE A 334 7.61 -34.78 -3.40
C ILE A 334 7.83 -34.11 -4.76
N ALA A 335 8.69 -33.09 -4.82
CA ALA A 335 8.95 -32.34 -6.04
C ALA A 335 9.47 -33.23 -7.18
N GLU A 336 10.42 -34.12 -6.87
CA GLU A 336 10.97 -35.10 -7.83
C GLU A 336 9.92 -36.05 -8.39
N ARG A 337 9.02 -36.57 -7.54
CA ARG A 337 8.00 -37.55 -7.95
C ARG A 337 6.81 -36.93 -8.64
N MET A 338 6.42 -35.72 -8.23
CA MET A 338 5.26 -35.01 -8.76
C MET A 338 5.60 -34.13 -9.97
N GLY A 339 6.89 -33.82 -10.18
CA GLY A 339 7.33 -32.87 -11.20
C GLY A 339 6.94 -31.42 -10.90
N TRP A 340 6.63 -31.10 -9.65
CA TRP A 340 6.17 -29.78 -9.23
C TRP A 340 7.35 -28.89 -8.82
N PRO A 341 7.37 -27.59 -9.18
CA PRO A 341 8.44 -26.69 -8.78
C PRO A 341 8.58 -26.57 -7.26
N LEU A 342 9.81 -26.69 -6.77
CA LEU A 342 10.15 -26.55 -5.35
C LEU A 342 10.71 -25.16 -5.06
N LEU A 343 10.12 -24.48 -4.08
CA LEU A 343 10.62 -23.23 -3.52
C LEU A 343 10.88 -23.43 -2.03
N ALA A 344 12.15 -23.55 -1.65
CA ALA A 344 12.55 -23.68 -0.25
C ALA A 344 13.15 -22.39 0.28
N LEU A 345 12.81 -22.03 1.53
CA LEU A 345 13.28 -20.80 2.16
C LEU A 345 14.81 -20.72 2.19
N ASP A 346 15.48 -21.82 2.52
CA ASP A 346 16.95 -21.85 2.59
C ASP A 346 17.59 -21.81 1.19
N THR A 347 16.93 -22.36 0.16
CA THR A 347 17.41 -22.28 -1.25
C THR A 347 17.46 -20.84 -1.75
N ILE A 348 16.49 -20.02 -1.38
CA ILE A 348 16.47 -18.60 -1.75
C ILE A 348 17.39 -17.79 -0.83
N LYS A 349 17.41 -18.08 0.47
CA LYS A 349 18.15 -17.30 1.47
C LYS A 349 19.67 -17.48 1.39
N ASN A 350 20.16 -18.71 1.18
CA ASN A 350 21.59 -19.02 1.28
C ASN A 350 22.46 -18.29 0.25
N PRO A 351 22.08 -18.18 -1.04
CA PRO A 351 22.86 -17.42 -2.02
C PRO A 351 23.08 -15.95 -1.61
N PHE A 352 22.09 -15.33 -0.95
CA PHE A 352 22.25 -13.97 -0.43
C PHE A 352 23.22 -13.91 0.75
N LEU A 353 23.22 -14.91 1.65
CA LEU A 353 24.19 -14.97 2.75
C LEU A 353 25.63 -15.13 2.23
N GLU A 354 25.81 -15.88 1.15
CA GLU A 354 27.12 -16.06 0.50
C GLU A 354 27.64 -14.75 -0.11
N VAL A 355 26.76 -13.99 -0.77
CA VAL A 355 27.13 -12.74 -1.47
C VAL A 355 27.28 -11.57 -0.50
N LEU A 356 26.36 -11.41 0.45
CA LEU A 356 26.30 -10.25 1.33
C LEU A 356 27.21 -10.40 2.57
N GLY A 357 27.74 -11.61 2.78
CA GLY A 357 28.36 -12.00 4.05
C GLY A 357 27.30 -12.26 5.12
N GLY A 358 27.58 -13.23 5.99
CA GLY A 358 26.73 -13.46 7.16
C GLY A 358 26.63 -12.20 8.02
N GLY A 359 25.42 -11.83 8.42
CA GLY A 359 25.18 -10.72 9.35
C GLY A 359 24.84 -11.20 10.77
N ASP A 360 24.45 -10.27 11.63
CA ASP A 360 23.93 -10.60 12.95
C ASP A 360 22.56 -11.31 12.91
N ARG A 361 22.01 -11.65 14.09
CA ARG A 361 20.73 -12.35 14.19
C ARG A 361 19.57 -11.54 13.59
N GLU A 362 19.63 -10.21 13.63
CA GLU A 362 18.59 -9.34 13.07
C GLU A 362 18.64 -9.34 11.55
N PHE A 363 19.83 -9.23 10.96
CA PHE A 363 20.05 -9.35 9.54
C PHE A 363 19.55 -10.70 9.00
N ASN A 364 19.87 -11.81 9.67
CA ASN A 364 19.41 -13.14 9.26
C ASN A 364 17.88 -13.26 9.28
N ARG A 365 17.21 -12.68 10.28
CA ARG A 365 15.74 -12.63 10.35
C ARG A 365 15.15 -11.79 9.22
N THR A 366 15.73 -10.63 8.95
CA THR A 366 15.31 -9.75 7.84
C THR A 366 15.45 -10.46 6.51
N LEU A 367 16.57 -11.13 6.27
CA LEU A 367 16.79 -11.89 5.04
C LEU A 367 15.85 -13.09 4.93
N GLY A 368 15.51 -13.74 6.04
CA GLY A 368 14.48 -14.78 6.10
C GLY A 368 13.10 -14.26 5.68
N ARG A 369 12.69 -13.09 6.17
CA ARG A 369 11.43 -12.43 5.77
C ARG A 369 11.43 -12.03 4.29
N ALA A 370 12.55 -11.48 3.79
CA ALA A 370 12.69 -11.12 2.39
C ALA A 370 12.64 -12.34 1.46
N SER A 371 13.32 -13.43 1.84
CA SER A 371 13.31 -14.71 1.09
C SER A 371 11.89 -15.30 1.05
N TYR A 372 11.17 -15.22 2.17
CA TYR A 372 9.78 -15.65 2.26
C TYR A 372 8.87 -14.83 1.33
N GLN A 373 9.04 -13.51 1.27
CA GLN A 373 8.33 -12.66 0.32
C GLN A 373 8.67 -12.99 -1.15
N ALA A 374 9.93 -13.29 -1.44
CA ALA A 374 10.37 -13.67 -2.78
C ALA A 374 9.70 -14.97 -3.26
N ILE A 375 9.59 -16.00 -2.40
CA ILE A 375 8.86 -17.24 -2.70
C ILE A 375 7.46 -16.92 -3.22
N TRP A 376 6.69 -16.16 -2.45
CA TRP A 376 5.29 -15.90 -2.78
C TRP A 376 5.11 -14.97 -3.98
N SER A 377 6.11 -14.14 -4.28
CA SER A 377 6.14 -13.35 -5.51
C SER A 377 6.32 -14.25 -6.74
N VAL A 378 7.25 -15.21 -6.68
CA VAL A 378 7.44 -16.22 -7.74
C VAL A 378 6.18 -17.06 -7.96
N VAL A 379 5.55 -17.52 -6.87
CA VAL A 379 4.27 -18.24 -6.97
C VAL A 379 3.20 -17.37 -7.64
N GLY A 380 3.11 -16.09 -7.29
CA GLY A 380 2.12 -15.16 -7.85
C GLY A 380 2.31 -14.82 -9.34
N GLU A 381 3.51 -14.96 -9.88
CA GLU A 381 3.83 -14.71 -11.29
C GLU A 381 3.70 -15.94 -12.20
N ALA A 382 3.72 -17.15 -11.62
CA ALA A 382 3.67 -18.40 -12.36
C ALA A 382 2.39 -18.58 -13.19
N PRO A 383 2.35 -19.41 -14.24
CA PRO A 383 1.10 -19.70 -14.94
C PRO A 383 0.00 -20.22 -14.01
N ALA A 384 -1.23 -19.84 -14.33
CA ALA A 384 -2.42 -20.35 -13.68
C ALA A 384 -2.48 -21.89 -13.77
N GLY A 385 -2.85 -22.57 -12.68
CA GLY A 385 -2.88 -24.04 -12.59
C GLY A 385 -1.58 -24.69 -12.08
N THR A 386 -0.48 -23.94 -11.99
CA THR A 386 0.79 -24.44 -11.41
C THR A 386 0.61 -24.81 -9.94
N ILE A 387 1.14 -25.98 -9.56
CA ILE A 387 1.20 -26.45 -8.18
C ILE A 387 2.64 -26.31 -7.70
N PHE A 388 2.87 -25.53 -6.64
CA PHE A 388 4.21 -25.38 -6.04
C PHE A 388 4.36 -26.23 -4.79
N VAL A 389 5.54 -26.79 -4.59
CA VAL A 389 5.97 -27.31 -3.28
C VAL A 389 6.73 -26.19 -2.58
N VAL A 390 6.26 -25.76 -1.41
CA VAL A 390 6.88 -24.68 -0.63
C VAL A 390 7.41 -25.25 0.68
N ASP A 391 8.72 -25.19 0.89
CA ASP A 391 9.41 -25.68 2.09
C ASP A 391 9.80 -24.49 2.99
N ALA A 392 9.15 -24.40 4.15
CA ALA A 392 9.47 -23.44 5.20
C ALA A 392 8.97 -23.90 6.57
N TRP A 393 9.56 -23.36 7.64
CA TRP A 393 8.92 -23.40 8.96
C TRP A 393 7.88 -22.27 9.04
N PHE A 394 6.60 -22.52 8.82
CA PHE A 394 5.65 -21.41 8.70
C PHE A 394 5.37 -20.67 10.03
N GLY A 395 5.75 -21.24 11.16
CA GLY A 395 5.61 -20.63 12.49
C GLY A 395 6.69 -19.62 12.88
N PHE A 396 7.68 -19.28 12.02
CA PHE A 396 8.62 -18.18 12.34
C PHE A 396 8.00 -16.78 12.15
N GLN A 397 6.80 -16.69 11.56
CA GLN A 397 6.00 -15.48 11.41
C GLN A 397 4.55 -15.71 11.86
N PRO A 398 3.80 -14.65 12.19
CA PRO A 398 2.37 -14.77 12.46
C PRO A 398 1.63 -15.40 11.28
N ARG A 399 0.66 -16.28 11.56
CA ARG A 399 -0.16 -16.98 10.54
C ARG A 399 -0.75 -16.04 9.48
N GLN A 400 -1.18 -14.85 9.91
CA GLN A 400 -1.75 -13.83 9.01
C GLN A 400 -0.82 -13.47 7.84
N VAL A 401 0.50 -13.47 8.07
CA VAL A 401 1.50 -13.18 7.03
C VAL A 401 1.43 -14.21 5.91
N LEU A 402 1.32 -15.50 6.24
CA LEU A 402 1.13 -16.56 5.25
C LEU A 402 -0.20 -16.39 4.50
N GLU A 403 -1.30 -16.11 5.19
CA GLU A 403 -2.61 -15.95 4.54
C GLU A 403 -2.62 -14.77 3.54
N ASP A 404 -1.98 -13.66 3.89
CA ASP A 404 -1.85 -12.52 2.99
C ASP A 404 -0.98 -12.85 1.76
N HIS A 405 0.09 -13.62 1.95
CA HIS A 405 0.92 -14.08 0.85
C HIS A 405 0.18 -15.05 -0.09
N LEU A 406 -0.55 -16.03 0.46
CA LEU A 406 -1.37 -16.96 -0.32
C LEU A 406 -2.42 -16.20 -1.15
N ARG A 407 -3.12 -15.23 -0.52
CA ARG A 407 -4.10 -14.38 -1.19
C ARG A 407 -3.47 -13.58 -2.34
N ARG A 408 -2.33 -12.92 -2.09
CA ARG A 408 -1.61 -12.13 -3.12
C ARG A 408 -1.09 -12.99 -4.26
N ALA A 409 -0.64 -14.20 -3.97
CA ALA A 409 -0.15 -15.13 -4.98
C ALA A 409 -1.29 -15.80 -5.79
N GLY A 410 -2.55 -15.56 -5.42
CA GLY A 410 -3.71 -16.23 -6.05
C GLY A 410 -3.76 -17.73 -5.75
N VAL A 411 -3.27 -18.13 -4.57
CA VAL A 411 -3.31 -19.52 -4.11
C VAL A 411 -4.59 -19.74 -3.32
N GLU A 412 -5.54 -20.46 -3.90
CA GLU A 412 -6.84 -20.72 -3.27
C GLU A 412 -6.81 -22.03 -2.48
N GLN A 413 -6.19 -23.07 -3.04
CA GLN A 413 -6.08 -24.39 -2.41
C GLN A 413 -4.66 -24.67 -1.94
N THR A 414 -4.57 -25.30 -0.77
CA THR A 414 -3.31 -25.78 -0.21
C THR A 414 -3.49 -27.16 0.38
N ALA A 415 -2.39 -27.90 0.44
CA ALA A 415 -2.26 -29.13 1.21
C ALA A 415 -1.05 -28.97 2.11
N GLU A 416 -1.16 -29.33 3.38
CA GLU A 416 -0.06 -29.23 4.33
C GLU A 416 0.56 -30.60 4.58
N ILE A 417 1.89 -30.67 4.49
CA ILE A 417 2.69 -31.81 4.93
C ILE A 417 3.40 -31.40 6.21
N TRP A 418 3.05 -32.00 7.34
CA TRP A 418 3.64 -31.69 8.64
C TRP A 418 4.76 -32.65 8.98
N CYS A 419 6.00 -32.17 8.95
CA CYS A 419 7.20 -32.93 9.27
C CYS A 419 7.60 -32.71 10.73
N HIS A 420 7.70 -33.78 11.49
CA HIS A 420 8.12 -33.72 12.89
C HIS A 420 9.06 -34.88 13.28
N ALA A 421 9.72 -34.71 14.42
CA ALA A 421 10.53 -35.72 15.11
C ALA A 421 10.74 -35.29 16.58
N PRO A 422 11.10 -36.21 17.49
CA PRO A 422 11.44 -35.86 18.87
C PRO A 422 12.58 -34.84 18.95
N GLY A 423 12.51 -33.91 19.91
CA GLY A 423 13.46 -32.81 20.05
C GLY A 423 14.93 -33.25 20.09
N GLU A 424 15.23 -34.39 20.73
CA GLU A 424 16.58 -34.96 20.78
C GLU A 424 17.11 -35.39 19.40
N VAL A 425 16.24 -35.99 18.57
CA VAL A 425 16.57 -36.37 17.20
C VAL A 425 16.84 -35.11 16.37
N LEU A 426 16.04 -34.05 16.56
CA LEU A 426 16.25 -32.78 15.88
C LEU A 426 17.57 -32.13 16.29
N ALA A 427 17.90 -32.15 17.58
CA ALA A 427 19.15 -31.65 18.13
C ALA A 427 20.36 -32.37 17.54
N GLU A 428 20.33 -33.70 17.49
CA GLU A 428 21.39 -34.51 16.87
C GLU A 428 21.56 -34.19 15.38
N ARG A 429 20.45 -34.16 14.63
CA ARG A 429 20.44 -33.76 13.21
C ARG A 429 20.91 -32.33 13.01
N TYR A 430 20.69 -31.43 13.97
CA TYR A 430 21.15 -30.05 13.89
C TYR A 430 22.67 -29.98 14.12
N ARG A 431 23.19 -30.66 15.15
CA ARG A 431 24.63 -30.76 15.45
C ARG A 431 25.42 -31.29 14.27
N ALA A 432 24.96 -32.37 13.64
CA ALA A 432 25.63 -32.99 12.50
C ALA A 432 25.79 -32.08 11.26
N ARG A 433 25.08 -30.94 11.21
CA ARG A 433 25.09 -30.01 10.08
C ARG A 433 25.68 -28.64 10.42
N LEU A 434 26.21 -28.45 11.63
CA LEU A 434 26.76 -27.15 12.04
C LEU A 434 27.88 -26.69 11.11
N ASP A 435 28.76 -27.60 10.71
CA ASP A 435 29.93 -27.31 9.87
C ASP A 435 29.59 -27.14 8.38
N GLN A 436 28.36 -27.47 7.97
CA GLN A 436 27.91 -27.45 6.58
C GLN A 436 27.05 -26.22 6.25
N ARG A 437 26.75 -25.37 7.25
CA ARG A 437 25.88 -24.21 7.05
C ARG A 437 26.66 -22.93 6.76
N PRO A 438 26.19 -22.09 5.82
CA PRO A 438 26.79 -20.78 5.59
C PRO A 438 26.88 -19.94 6.86
N ALA A 439 27.87 -19.06 6.93
CA ALA A 439 28.03 -18.11 8.03
C ALA A 439 26.74 -17.29 8.21
N GLY A 440 26.31 -17.12 9.47
CA GLY A 440 25.08 -16.38 9.84
C GLY A 440 23.89 -17.26 10.23
N HIS A 441 23.92 -18.58 10.03
CA HIS A 441 22.94 -19.48 10.65
C HIS A 441 23.21 -19.65 12.16
N PRO A 442 22.18 -19.87 13.01
CA PRO A 442 22.40 -20.06 14.44
C PRO A 442 23.31 -21.28 14.73
N GLY A 443 24.35 -21.08 15.53
CA GLY A 443 25.28 -22.13 15.94
C GLY A 443 24.70 -23.09 16.99
N ALA A 444 25.58 -23.86 17.64
CA ALA A 444 25.19 -24.86 18.65
C ALA A 444 24.34 -24.29 19.81
N ALA A 445 24.47 -22.99 20.11
CA ALA A 445 23.69 -22.31 21.14
C ALA A 445 22.16 -22.32 20.89
N TYR A 446 21.70 -22.60 19.66
CA TYR A 446 20.28 -22.70 19.33
C TYR A 446 19.65 -24.05 19.69
N ILE A 447 20.45 -25.09 19.97
CA ILE A 447 19.96 -26.46 20.19
C ILE A 447 18.96 -26.55 21.36
N PRO A 448 19.18 -25.94 22.54
CA PRO A 448 18.18 -25.97 23.61
C PRO A 448 16.85 -25.31 23.21
N GLU A 449 16.91 -24.18 22.48
CA GLU A 449 15.72 -23.49 21.97
C GLU A 449 14.97 -24.38 20.96
N LEU A 450 15.69 -25.15 20.14
CA LEU A 450 15.11 -26.09 19.18
C LEU A 450 14.37 -27.26 19.86
N ILE A 451 14.95 -27.82 20.93
CA ILE A 451 14.31 -28.89 21.71
C ILE A 451 13.00 -28.40 22.34
N GLU A 452 13.00 -27.21 22.93
CA GLU A 452 11.79 -26.61 23.48
C GLU A 452 10.76 -26.27 22.40
N LEU A 453 11.21 -25.77 21.24
CA LEU A 453 10.34 -25.51 20.10
C LEU A 453 9.65 -26.79 19.62
N ALA A 454 10.35 -27.93 19.62
CA ALA A 454 9.78 -29.22 19.23
C ALA A 454 8.60 -29.67 20.08
N LYS A 455 8.55 -29.26 21.36
CA LYS A 455 7.46 -29.61 22.28
C LYS A 455 6.17 -28.85 22.00
N ARG A 456 6.26 -27.65 21.42
CA ARG A 456 5.14 -26.72 21.23
C ARG A 456 4.75 -26.49 19.77
N ALA A 457 5.55 -26.98 18.83
CA ALA A 457 5.32 -26.75 17.41
C ALA A 457 4.15 -27.61 16.92
N GLU A 458 3.23 -26.97 16.20
CA GLU A 458 2.02 -27.59 15.69
C GLU A 458 1.86 -27.30 14.18
N PRO A 459 1.14 -28.16 13.44
CA PRO A 459 0.77 -27.88 12.05
C PRO A 459 -0.12 -26.64 11.96
N LEU A 460 -0.06 -25.93 10.83
CA LEU A 460 -0.90 -24.76 10.57
C LEU A 460 -2.39 -25.14 10.47
N ARG A 461 -2.68 -26.33 9.94
CA ARG A 461 -4.02 -26.76 9.53
C ARG A 461 -4.65 -25.77 8.55
N ARG A 462 -3.86 -25.32 7.57
CA ARG A 462 -4.36 -24.53 6.42
C ARG A 462 -4.54 -25.49 5.26
N GLY A 463 -5.74 -26.06 5.16
CA GLY A 463 -6.09 -27.10 4.19
C GLY A 463 -5.93 -28.52 4.75
N PRO A 464 -6.13 -29.55 3.91
CA PRO A 464 -5.91 -30.93 4.28
C PRO A 464 -4.48 -31.16 4.76
N LEU A 465 -4.32 -32.02 5.76
CA LEU A 465 -3.06 -32.25 6.47
C LEU A 465 -2.61 -33.70 6.31
N PHE A 466 -1.34 -33.91 5.97
CA PHE A 466 -0.66 -35.19 6.04
C PHE A 466 0.48 -35.13 7.05
N ASP A 467 0.45 -36.03 8.03
CA ASP A 467 1.43 -36.09 9.12
C ASP A 467 2.61 -36.99 8.74
N VAL A 468 3.84 -36.50 8.94
CA VAL A 468 5.08 -37.21 8.60
C VAL A 468 6.03 -37.22 9.80
N ASP A 469 6.02 -38.34 10.52
CA ASP A 469 7.04 -38.70 11.49
C ASP A 469 8.34 -39.08 10.76
N THR A 470 9.29 -38.15 10.75
CA THR A 470 10.55 -38.31 10.02
C THR A 470 11.57 -39.18 10.74
N THR A 471 11.23 -39.82 11.86
CA THR A 471 12.05 -40.88 12.47
C THR A 471 11.91 -42.22 11.75
N LYS A 472 10.86 -42.35 10.93
CA LYS A 472 10.56 -43.55 10.13
C LYS A 472 10.94 -43.35 8.67
N PRO A 473 11.09 -44.42 7.87
CA PRO A 473 11.18 -44.30 6.42
C PRO A 473 10.01 -43.48 5.86
N ILE A 474 10.31 -42.49 5.02
CA ILE A 474 9.29 -41.60 4.45
C ILE A 474 8.48 -42.38 3.41
N ALA A 475 7.18 -42.55 3.66
CA ALA A 475 6.25 -43.24 2.77
C ALA A 475 5.85 -42.35 1.57
N PHE A 476 6.79 -42.10 0.66
CA PHE A 476 6.56 -41.20 -0.47
C PHE A 476 5.38 -41.60 -1.36
N ASP A 477 5.14 -42.90 -1.58
CA ASP A 477 4.02 -43.37 -2.39
C ASP A 477 2.67 -43.01 -1.77
N ALA A 478 2.55 -43.07 -0.44
CA ALA A 478 1.34 -42.66 0.26
C ALA A 478 1.14 -41.14 0.19
N ILE A 479 2.24 -40.36 0.34
CA ILE A 479 2.21 -38.90 0.23
C ILE A 479 1.78 -38.46 -1.17
N THR A 480 2.36 -39.03 -2.23
CA THR A 480 2.05 -38.65 -3.61
C THR A 480 0.62 -39.04 -3.99
N GLN A 481 0.15 -40.24 -3.63
CA GLN A 481 -1.24 -40.66 -3.83
C GLN A 481 -2.22 -39.71 -3.13
N TRP A 482 -1.92 -39.34 -1.88
CA TRP A 482 -2.74 -38.40 -1.13
C TRP A 482 -2.74 -37.00 -1.77
N LEU A 483 -1.59 -36.47 -2.19
CA LEU A 483 -1.50 -35.19 -2.88
C LEU A 483 -2.26 -35.22 -4.22
N GLN A 484 -2.19 -36.31 -4.96
CA GLN A 484 -2.95 -36.48 -6.21
C GLN A 484 -4.45 -36.36 -5.96
N ALA A 485 -4.95 -37.07 -4.94
CA ALA A 485 -6.37 -37.05 -4.58
C ALA A 485 -6.84 -35.69 -4.00
N THR A 486 -5.94 -34.95 -3.36
CA THR A 486 -6.31 -33.80 -2.52
C THR A 486 -6.10 -32.45 -3.21
N ILE A 487 -5.00 -32.29 -3.95
CA ILE A 487 -4.63 -31.00 -4.55
C ILE A 487 -4.44 -31.08 -6.06
N ALA A 488 -4.20 -32.27 -6.63
CA ALA A 488 -3.99 -32.43 -8.07
C ALA A 488 -5.26 -32.79 -8.87
N ALA A 489 -6.39 -33.06 -8.20
CA ALA A 489 -7.60 -33.62 -8.82
C ALA A 489 -8.27 -32.73 -9.91
N ASP A 490 -7.97 -31.43 -9.93
CA ASP A 490 -8.53 -30.45 -10.90
C ASP A 490 -7.52 -30.02 -11.99
N THR A 491 -6.48 -30.82 -12.29
CA THR A 491 -5.43 -30.46 -13.27
C THR A 491 -5.65 -31.06 -14.64
#